data_AF-A0A7S4ARW0-F1
#
_entry.id   AF-A0A7S4ARW0-F1
#
_cell.length_a   1.000
_cell.length_b   1.000
_cell.length_c   1.000
_cell.angle_alpha   90.00
_cell.angle_beta   90.00
_cell.angle_gamma   90.00
#
_symmetry.space_group_name_H-M   'P 1'
#
loop_
_entity.id
_entity.type
_entity.pdbx_description
1 polymer ?
#
loop_
_entity_poly.entity_id
_entity_poly.type
_entity_poly.pdbx_seq_one_letter_code
_entity_poly.pdbx_strand_id
1 'polypeptide(L)'
;ASCVFQLLLEYKAQHGNILVPQRYNKNPHLGHWVHTQRHRYSRKQLPSNHALRLESIGFVWCLIKQVPWASMFQLLKEYKAQHGNTLVPQRYDENPQFGRWVCEQRNRYSKKQLSSTRILRLESIGFVWYCYEQVPWESMFRLLLEYKTQHGNRLVPSKYDKNPQL
;
A
#
# COMPACT_ATOMS: atom_id res chain seq x y z
N ALA A 1 -14.34 -8.23 -28.11
CA ALA A 1 -13.41 -7.62 -27.15
C ALA A 1 -14.20 -7.17 -25.94
N SER A 2 -13.93 -7.75 -24.76
CA SER A 2 -14.61 -7.31 -23.53
C SER A 2 -14.17 -5.89 -23.17
N CYS A 3 -15.12 -4.98 -22.99
CA CYS A 3 -14.85 -3.60 -22.61
C CYS A 3 -14.16 -3.58 -21.23
N VAL A 4 -13.12 -2.73 -21.03
CA VAL A 4 -12.36 -2.67 -19.77
C VAL A 4 -13.24 -2.32 -18.56
N PHE A 5 -14.37 -1.65 -18.80
CA PHE A 5 -15.40 -1.42 -17.78
C PHE A 5 -16.03 -2.72 -17.27
N GLN A 6 -16.23 -3.72 -18.14
CA GLN A 6 -16.75 -5.04 -17.75
C GLN A 6 -15.76 -5.78 -16.87
N LEU A 7 -14.46 -5.68 -17.19
CA LEU A 7 -13.38 -6.26 -16.39
C LEU A 7 -13.33 -5.66 -14.97
N LEU A 8 -13.68 -4.38 -14.82
CA LEU A 8 -13.79 -3.75 -13.50
C LEU A 8 -14.98 -4.30 -12.70
N LEU A 9 -16.11 -4.59 -13.37
CA LEU A 9 -17.27 -5.22 -12.73
C LEU A 9 -16.95 -6.66 -12.28
N GLU A 10 -16.25 -7.42 -13.11
CA GLU A 10 -15.76 -8.76 -12.77
C GLU A 10 -14.80 -8.71 -11.57
N TYR A 11 -13.87 -7.74 -11.57
CA TYR A 11 -12.99 -7.52 -10.42
C TYR A 11 -13.78 -7.23 -9.14
N LYS A 12 -14.79 -6.34 -9.23
CA LYS A 12 -15.67 -6.01 -8.10
C LYS A 12 -16.40 -7.25 -7.57
N ALA A 13 -16.89 -8.11 -8.45
CA ALA A 13 -17.55 -9.36 -8.07
C ALA A 13 -16.59 -10.34 -7.39
N GLN A 14 -15.35 -10.45 -7.87
CA GLN A 14 -14.34 -11.38 -7.34
C GLN A 14 -13.73 -10.91 -6.01
N HIS A 15 -13.44 -9.61 -5.88
CA HIS A 15 -12.69 -9.05 -4.76
C HIS A 15 -13.58 -8.31 -3.74
N GLY A 16 -14.87 -8.14 -4.03
CA GLY A 16 -15.81 -7.38 -3.21
C GLY A 16 -15.48 -5.88 -3.12
N ASN A 17 -14.52 -5.41 -3.91
CA ASN A 17 -14.05 -4.05 -3.93
C ASN A 17 -13.51 -3.69 -5.32
N ILE A 18 -13.24 -2.40 -5.53
CA ILE A 18 -12.77 -1.83 -6.81
C ILE A 18 -11.34 -1.28 -6.70
N LEU A 19 -10.59 -1.76 -5.71
CA LEU A 19 -9.22 -1.36 -5.45
C LEU A 19 -8.30 -2.19 -6.34
N VAL A 20 -8.38 -1.96 -7.65
CA VAL A 20 -7.50 -2.65 -8.59
C VAL A 20 -6.07 -2.09 -8.43
N PRO A 21 -5.07 -2.93 -8.14
CA PRO A 21 -3.67 -2.52 -8.17
C PRO A 21 -3.27 -2.10 -9.59
N GLN A 22 -2.38 -1.11 -9.73
CA GLN A 22 -1.88 -0.72 -11.05
C GLN A 22 -1.18 -1.90 -11.75
N ARG A 23 -0.33 -2.62 -11.02
CA ARG A 23 0.36 -3.84 -11.49
C ARG A 23 -0.47 -5.08 -11.19
N TYR A 24 -1.69 -5.13 -11.69
CA TYR A 24 -2.55 -6.30 -11.51
C TYR A 24 -2.12 -7.43 -12.46
N ASN A 25 -1.32 -8.38 -11.95
CA ASN A 25 -0.74 -9.46 -12.76
C ASN A 25 -1.75 -10.31 -13.54
N LYS A 26 -2.96 -10.52 -12.98
CA LYS A 26 -4.02 -11.26 -13.66
C LYS A 26 -4.58 -10.49 -14.87
N ASN A 27 -4.59 -9.16 -14.82
CA ASN A 27 -5.01 -8.32 -15.94
C ASN A 27 -4.32 -6.94 -15.90
N PRO A 28 -3.12 -6.82 -16.50
CA PRO A 28 -2.34 -5.59 -16.48
C PRO A 28 -3.07 -4.41 -17.14
N HIS A 29 -3.89 -4.68 -18.16
CA HIS A 29 -4.67 -3.65 -18.84
C HIS A 29 -5.71 -3.00 -17.92
N LEU A 30 -6.39 -3.79 -17.09
CA LEU A 30 -7.35 -3.28 -16.11
C LEU A 30 -6.66 -2.40 -15.06
N GLY A 31 -5.53 -2.86 -14.52
CA GLY A 31 -4.76 -2.11 -13.53
C GLY A 31 -4.26 -0.76 -14.07
N HIS A 32 -3.71 -0.78 -15.29
CA HIS A 32 -3.29 0.44 -15.98
C HIS A 32 -4.48 1.38 -16.23
N TRP A 33 -5.59 0.87 -16.74
CA TRP A 33 -6.77 1.68 -17.04
C TRP A 33 -7.36 2.35 -15.80
N VAL A 34 -7.50 1.61 -14.69
CA VAL A 34 -7.99 2.17 -13.40
C VAL A 34 -7.06 3.28 -12.91
N HIS A 35 -5.74 3.08 -13.03
CA HIS A 35 -4.77 4.11 -12.70
C HIS A 35 -4.91 5.35 -13.60
N THR A 36 -5.05 5.17 -14.92
CA THR A 36 -5.28 6.27 -15.86
C THR A 36 -6.53 7.06 -15.50
N GLN A 37 -7.63 6.40 -15.15
CA GLN A 37 -8.87 7.08 -14.75
C GLN A 37 -8.65 7.92 -13.48
N ARG A 38 -8.00 7.34 -12.45
CA ARG A 38 -7.69 8.06 -11.19
C ARG A 38 -6.78 9.26 -11.43
N HIS A 39 -5.76 9.12 -12.29
CA HIS A 39 -4.84 10.20 -12.64
C HIS A 39 -5.54 11.32 -13.42
N ARG A 40 -6.40 10.98 -14.39
CA ARG A 40 -7.19 11.98 -15.12
C ARG A 40 -8.19 12.71 -14.21
N TYR A 41 -8.81 11.99 -13.28
CA TYR A 41 -9.74 12.59 -12.31
C TYR A 41 -9.02 13.57 -11.38
N SER A 42 -7.84 13.20 -10.84
CA SER A 42 -7.09 14.09 -9.94
C SER A 42 -6.63 15.39 -10.63
N ARG A 43 -6.39 15.34 -11.94
CA ARG A 43 -6.05 16.52 -12.77
C ARG A 43 -7.26 17.26 -13.34
N LYS A 44 -8.50 16.85 -13.01
CA LYS A 44 -9.75 17.38 -13.59
C LYS A 44 -9.79 17.26 -15.13
N GLN A 45 -9.14 16.25 -15.68
CA GLN A 45 -9.06 15.95 -17.11
C GLN A 45 -9.96 14.78 -17.54
N LEU A 46 -10.75 14.22 -16.61
CA LEU A 46 -11.69 13.15 -16.91
C LEU A 46 -13.04 13.75 -17.36
N PRO A 47 -13.57 13.37 -18.53
CA PRO A 47 -14.91 13.79 -18.95
C PRO A 47 -15.99 13.43 -17.93
N SER A 48 -16.93 14.34 -17.67
CA SER A 48 -17.96 14.18 -16.64
C SER A 48 -18.82 12.93 -16.84
N ASN A 49 -19.13 12.57 -18.09
CA ASN A 49 -19.88 11.35 -18.41
C ASN A 49 -19.13 10.06 -18.02
N HIS A 50 -17.80 10.05 -18.11
CA HIS A 50 -16.97 8.92 -17.67
C HIS A 50 -16.90 8.85 -16.14
N ALA A 51 -16.78 10.00 -15.48
CA ALA A 51 -16.80 10.08 -14.01
C ALA A 51 -18.13 9.56 -13.45
N LEU A 52 -19.27 10.04 -13.98
CA LEU A 52 -20.61 9.62 -13.56
C LEU A 52 -20.84 8.12 -13.76
N ARG A 53 -20.35 7.56 -14.87
CA ARG A 53 -20.48 6.11 -15.15
C ARG A 53 -19.64 5.25 -14.20
N LEU A 54 -18.53 5.77 -13.70
CA LEU A 54 -17.73 5.12 -12.67
C LEU A 54 -18.39 5.29 -11.29
N GLU A 55 -18.91 6.47 -10.99
CA GLU A 55 -19.62 6.73 -9.73
C GLU A 55 -20.88 5.87 -9.60
N SER A 56 -21.61 5.59 -10.68
CA SER A 56 -22.81 4.73 -10.66
C SER A 56 -22.53 3.29 -10.24
N ILE A 57 -21.29 2.81 -10.41
CA ILE A 57 -20.86 1.49 -9.92
C ILE A 57 -20.19 1.56 -8.54
N GLY A 58 -20.25 2.72 -7.89
CA GLY A 58 -19.65 3.00 -6.58
C GLY A 58 -18.14 3.24 -6.67
N PHE A 59 -17.64 3.84 -7.76
CA PHE A 59 -16.21 4.07 -7.90
C PHE A 59 -15.68 5.13 -6.95
N VAL A 60 -14.75 4.72 -6.09
CA VAL A 60 -14.19 5.59 -5.05
C VAL A 60 -12.91 6.25 -5.55
N TRP A 61 -13.00 7.56 -5.77
CA TRP A 61 -11.87 8.42 -6.10
C TRP A 61 -10.99 8.75 -4.90
N CYS A 62 -11.56 8.77 -3.68
CA CYS A 62 -10.88 9.13 -2.43
C CYS A 62 -10.83 7.97 -1.42
N LEU A 63 -9.78 7.18 -1.51
CA LEU A 63 -9.54 5.97 -0.73
C LEU A 63 -9.39 6.24 0.77
N ILE A 64 -8.62 7.25 1.18
CA ILE A 64 -8.33 7.47 2.62
C ILE A 64 -9.61 7.75 3.42
N LYS A 65 -10.56 8.49 2.86
CA LYS A 65 -11.76 8.93 3.57
C LYS A 65 -12.94 7.97 3.41
N GLN A 66 -13.07 7.34 2.25
CA GLN A 66 -14.27 6.58 1.90
C GLN A 66 -14.06 5.06 1.94
N VAL A 67 -12.83 4.58 2.09
CA VAL A 67 -12.54 3.14 2.11
C VAL A 67 -12.25 2.66 3.53
N PRO A 68 -12.91 1.59 3.98
CA PRO A 68 -12.63 0.97 5.26
C PRO A 68 -11.17 0.56 5.39
N TRP A 69 -10.63 0.64 6.62
CA TRP A 69 -9.25 0.24 6.91
C TRP A 69 -8.93 -1.18 6.41
N ALA A 70 -9.88 -2.11 6.53
CA ALA A 70 -9.71 -3.49 6.08
C ALA A 70 -9.43 -3.62 4.58
N SER A 71 -10.05 -2.78 3.74
CA SER A 71 -9.84 -2.81 2.29
C SER A 71 -8.50 -2.16 1.91
N MET A 72 -8.08 -1.11 2.63
CA MET A 72 -6.72 -0.55 2.46
C MET A 72 -5.64 -1.55 2.89
N PHE A 73 -5.90 -2.31 3.95
CA PHE A 73 -5.05 -3.41 4.37
C PHE A 73 -4.98 -4.54 3.34
N GLN A 74 -6.09 -4.87 2.67
CA GLN A 74 -6.11 -5.81 1.56
C GLN A 74 -5.25 -5.31 0.38
N LEU A 75 -5.34 -4.02 0.04
CA LEU A 75 -4.48 -3.40 -0.97
C LEU A 75 -3.00 -3.49 -0.61
N LEU A 76 -2.67 -3.37 0.68
CA LEU A 76 -1.30 -3.56 1.18
C LEU A 76 -0.80 -5.00 1.06
N LYS A 77 -1.66 -6.00 1.29
CA LYS A 77 -1.32 -7.40 1.02
C LYS A 77 -1.02 -7.64 -0.46
N GLU A 78 -1.82 -7.05 -1.34
CA GLU A 78 -1.62 -7.16 -2.79
C GLU A 78 -0.34 -6.45 -3.23
N TYR A 79 -0.04 -5.28 -2.67
CA TYR A 79 1.24 -4.62 -2.88
C TYR A 79 2.41 -5.51 -2.45
N LYS A 80 2.32 -6.14 -1.27
CA LYS A 80 3.36 -7.08 -0.81
C LYS A 80 3.51 -8.27 -1.75
N ALA A 81 2.42 -8.84 -2.24
CA ALA A 81 2.48 -9.94 -3.19
C ALA A 81 3.14 -9.53 -4.52
N GLN A 82 3.02 -8.27 -4.94
CA GLN A 82 3.59 -7.74 -6.18
C GLN A 82 5.05 -7.29 -6.05
N HIS A 83 5.41 -6.66 -4.93
CA HIS A 83 6.71 -6.02 -4.72
C HIS A 83 7.62 -6.81 -3.77
N GLY A 84 7.11 -7.85 -3.12
CA GLY A 84 7.83 -8.65 -2.13
C GLY A 84 8.00 -7.98 -0.76
N ASN A 85 7.56 -6.73 -0.59
CA ASN A 85 7.74 -5.94 0.63
C ASN A 85 6.54 -5.03 0.91
N THR A 86 6.51 -4.38 2.07
CA THR A 86 5.48 -3.40 2.44
C THR A 86 6.00 -1.95 2.42
N LEU A 87 7.11 -1.70 1.73
CA LEU A 87 7.77 -0.40 1.63
C LEU A 87 7.08 0.45 0.56
N VAL A 88 5.84 0.84 0.84
CA VAL A 88 5.11 1.78 -0.04
C VAL A 88 5.68 3.20 0.17
N PRO A 89 6.10 3.90 -0.89
CA PRO A 89 6.53 5.29 -0.81
C PRO A 89 5.40 6.22 -0.32
N GLN A 90 5.74 7.30 0.39
CA GLN A 90 4.73 8.29 0.79
C GLN A 90 4.12 8.97 -0.45
N ARG A 91 4.98 9.33 -1.42
CA ARG A 91 4.60 9.82 -2.74
C ARG A 91 4.53 8.63 -3.70
N TYR A 92 3.50 7.82 -3.54
CA TYR A 92 3.24 6.71 -4.45
C TYR A 92 2.42 7.23 -5.64
N ASP A 93 3.07 7.51 -6.76
CA ASP A 93 2.45 8.17 -7.93
C ASP A 93 1.29 7.35 -8.50
N GLU A 94 1.39 6.03 -8.41
CA GLU A 94 0.39 5.07 -8.82
C GLU A 94 -0.93 5.25 -8.05
N ASN A 95 -0.81 5.55 -6.76
CA ASN A 95 -1.94 5.77 -5.87
C ASN A 95 -1.51 6.63 -4.65
N PRO A 96 -1.53 7.97 -4.79
CA PRO A 96 -0.99 8.87 -3.75
C PRO A 96 -1.72 8.74 -2.41
N GLN A 97 -2.99 8.35 -2.48
CA GLN A 97 -3.82 8.16 -1.30
C GLN A 97 -3.45 6.89 -0.54
N PHE A 98 -3.07 5.82 -1.25
CA PHE A 98 -2.56 4.61 -0.63
C PHE A 98 -1.19 4.84 0.01
N GLY A 99 -0.27 5.52 -0.68
CA GLY A 99 1.04 5.89 -0.10
C GLY A 99 0.90 6.73 1.17
N ARG A 100 0.00 7.72 1.16
CA ARG A 100 -0.32 8.53 2.36
C ARG A 100 -0.97 7.69 3.46
N TRP A 101 -1.87 6.76 3.14
CA TRP A 101 -2.48 5.87 4.15
C TRP A 101 -1.44 4.99 4.85
N VAL A 102 -0.47 4.45 4.12
CA VAL A 102 0.62 3.65 4.67
C VAL A 102 1.50 4.49 5.60
N CYS A 103 1.86 5.71 5.17
CA CYS A 103 2.59 6.66 6.01
C CYS A 103 1.82 7.02 7.29
N GLU A 104 0.50 7.21 7.20
CA GLU A 104 -0.36 7.47 8.35
C GLU A 104 -0.35 6.30 9.35
N GLN A 105 -0.27 5.04 8.90
CA GLN A 105 -0.16 3.90 9.82
C GLN A 105 1.15 3.96 10.61
N ARG A 106 2.27 4.27 9.95
CA ARG A 106 3.59 4.44 10.59
C ARG A 106 3.58 5.59 11.61
N ASN A 107 2.99 6.73 11.24
CA ASN A 107 2.86 7.90 12.13
C ASN A 107 1.98 7.64 13.35
N ARG A 108 0.86 6.92 13.19
CA ARG A 108 -0.01 6.56 14.31
C ARG A 108 0.65 5.54 15.23
N TYR A 109 1.45 4.62 14.68
CA TYR A 109 2.23 3.67 15.47
C TYR A 109 3.27 4.38 16.33
N SER A 110 4.07 5.29 15.76
CA SER A 110 5.09 6.04 16.52
C SER A 110 4.49 6.90 17.63
N LYS A 111 3.29 7.45 17.42
CA LYS A 111 2.52 8.19 18.43
C LYS A 111 1.74 7.32 19.41
N LYS A 112 1.82 5.99 19.30
CA LYS A 112 1.03 5.02 20.11
C LYS A 112 -0.49 5.22 20.01
N GLN A 113 -0.97 5.70 18.85
CA GLN A 113 -2.37 5.99 18.56
C GLN A 113 -3.04 4.92 17.67
N LEU A 114 -2.31 3.84 17.35
CA LEU A 114 -2.83 2.73 16.56
C LEU A 114 -3.35 1.63 17.48
N SER A 115 -4.52 1.08 17.19
CA SER A 115 -5.08 -0.01 18.01
C SER A 115 -4.24 -1.28 17.90
N SER A 116 -4.16 -2.04 19.00
CA SER A 116 -3.44 -3.33 19.06
C SER A 116 -3.87 -4.30 17.96
N THR A 117 -5.17 -4.39 17.67
CA THR A 117 -5.69 -5.23 16.58
C THR A 117 -5.14 -4.84 15.20
N ARG A 118 -4.96 -3.55 14.93
CA ARG A 118 -4.41 -3.07 13.65
C ARG A 118 -2.91 -3.31 13.57
N ILE A 119 -2.21 -3.14 14.69
CA ILE A 119 -0.78 -3.47 14.81
C ILE A 119 -0.56 -4.95 14.49
N LEU A 120 -1.27 -5.85 15.17
CA LEU A 120 -1.17 -7.30 14.95
C LEU A 120 -1.48 -7.70 13.50
N ARG A 121 -2.47 -7.07 12.86
CA ARG A 121 -2.77 -7.33 11.45
C ARG A 121 -1.65 -6.85 10.51
N LEU A 122 -1.05 -5.71 10.78
CA LEU A 122 0.07 -5.20 9.98
C LEU A 122 1.31 -6.07 10.19
N GLU A 123 1.61 -6.46 11.42
CA GLU A 123 2.73 -7.36 11.75
C GLU A 123 2.56 -8.75 11.15
N SER A 124 1.34 -9.29 11.06
CA SER A 124 1.09 -10.61 10.45
C SER A 124 1.47 -10.69 8.97
N ILE A 125 1.58 -9.55 8.30
CA ILE A 125 2.07 -9.46 6.91
C ILE A 125 3.51 -8.92 6.85
N GLY A 126 4.24 -8.87 7.95
CA GLY A 126 5.61 -8.35 8.02
C GLY A 126 5.69 -6.87 7.66
N PHE A 127 4.73 -6.06 8.13
CA PHE A 127 4.71 -4.63 7.83
C PHE A 127 5.90 -3.90 8.46
N VAL A 128 6.65 -3.23 7.60
CA VAL A 128 7.81 -2.42 7.99
C VAL A 128 7.35 -1.05 8.52
N TRP A 129 7.45 -0.87 9.84
CA TRP A 129 7.07 0.36 10.55
C TRP A 129 8.00 1.54 10.29
N TYR A 130 9.28 1.28 10.07
CA TYR A 130 10.29 2.31 9.84
C TYR A 130 11.00 2.08 8.50
N CYS A 131 10.85 3.03 7.58
CA CYS A 131 11.54 3.02 6.29
C CYS A 131 12.91 3.69 6.45
N TYR A 132 13.95 3.19 5.77
CA TYR A 132 15.34 3.67 5.88
C TYR A 132 15.52 5.19 5.77
N GLU A 133 14.73 5.86 4.93
CA GLU A 133 14.74 7.33 4.79
C GLU A 133 14.18 8.08 6.02
N GLN A 134 13.45 7.39 6.90
CA GLN A 134 12.78 7.95 8.08
C GLN A 134 13.22 7.30 9.40
N VAL A 135 14.21 6.40 9.36
CA VAL A 135 14.85 5.88 10.58
C VAL A 135 15.92 6.90 10.97
N PRO A 136 15.81 7.58 12.12
CA PRO A 136 16.89 8.41 12.63
C PRO A 136 18.17 7.56 12.73
N TRP A 137 19.31 8.11 12.31
CA TRP A 137 20.60 7.41 12.31
C TRP A 137 20.87 6.66 13.63
N GLU A 138 20.51 7.30 14.75
CA GLU A 138 20.66 6.77 16.10
C GLU A 138 19.85 5.49 16.35
N SER A 139 18.65 5.37 15.77
CA SER A 139 17.82 4.18 15.87
C SER A 139 18.44 3.02 15.08
N MET A 140 18.97 3.29 13.88
CA MET A 140 19.67 2.28 13.08
C MET A 140 20.96 1.81 13.78
N PHE A 141 21.70 2.75 14.38
CA PHE A 141 22.90 2.46 15.13
C PHE A 141 22.63 1.57 16.36
N ARG A 142 21.55 1.82 17.11
CA ARG A 142 21.14 0.97 18.23
C ARG A 142 20.77 -0.44 17.79
N LEU A 143 20.01 -0.57 16.70
CA LEU A 143 19.65 -1.88 16.15
C LEU A 143 20.89 -2.64 15.68
N LEU A 144 21.90 -1.97 15.13
CA LEU A 144 23.20 -2.57 14.77
C LEU A 144 23.96 -3.02 16.02
N LEU A 145 23.86 -2.27 17.12
CA LEU A 145 24.46 -2.63 18.40
C LEU A 145 23.82 -3.91 18.98
N GLU A 146 22.49 -4.00 18.94
CA GLU A 146 21.74 -5.21 19.35
C GLU A 146 22.06 -6.42 18.48
N TYR A 147 22.22 -6.23 17.18
CA TYR A 147 22.67 -7.32 16.31
C TYR A 147 24.07 -7.80 16.68
N LYS A 148 25.00 -6.85 16.93
CA LYS A 148 26.35 -7.17 17.36
C LYS A 148 26.36 -7.94 18.68
N THR A 149 25.52 -7.59 19.64
CA THR A 149 25.42 -8.32 20.91
C THR A 149 24.82 -9.71 20.74
N GLN A 150 23.86 -9.88 19.81
CA GLN A 150 23.21 -11.17 19.56
C GLN A 150 24.05 -12.14 18.71
N HIS A 151 24.80 -11.63 17.71
CA HIS A 151 25.49 -12.46 16.71
C HIS A 151 27.02 -12.36 16.79
N GLY A 152 27.55 -11.54 17.71
CA GLY A 152 28.99 -11.40 17.95
C GLY A 152 29.78 -10.70 16.83
N ASN A 153 29.12 -10.30 15.74
CA ASN A 153 29.76 -9.64 14.61
C ASN A 153 28.91 -8.47 14.07
N ARG A 154 29.52 -7.66 13.19
CA ARG A 154 28.86 -6.51 12.54
C ARG A 154 28.41 -6.82 11.11
N LEU A 155 28.50 -8.08 10.69
CA LEU A 155 28.18 -8.51 9.34
C LEU A 155 26.72 -8.92 9.32
N VAL A 156 25.85 -7.92 9.13
CA VAL A 156 24.43 -8.16 8.91
C VAL A 156 24.25 -8.73 7.50
N PRO A 157 23.68 -9.93 7.34
CA PRO A 157 23.37 -10.49 6.03
C PRO A 157 22.43 -9.55 5.28
N SER A 158 22.56 -9.46 3.96
CA SER A 158 21.68 -8.64 3.12
C SER A 158 20.19 -9.04 3.20
N LYS A 159 19.89 -10.18 3.83
CA LYS A 159 18.55 -10.66 4.19
C LYS A 159 18.58 -11.10 5.65
N TYR A 160 18.39 -10.15 6.58
CA TYR A 160 18.26 -10.46 7.99
C TYR A 160 16.79 -10.57 8.39
N ASP A 161 16.27 -11.80 8.47
CA ASP A 161 14.82 -12.05 8.63
C ASP A 161 14.24 -11.55 9.96
N LYS A 162 15.06 -11.47 11.02
CA LYS A 162 14.63 -10.97 12.34
C LYS A 162 14.46 -9.45 12.37
N ASN A 163 15.23 -8.73 11.56
CA ASN A 163 15.10 -7.29 11.41
C ASN A 163 15.51 -6.87 10.00
N PRO A 164 14.60 -6.92 9.01
CA PRO A 164 14.91 -6.60 7.63
C PRO A 164 15.20 -5.11 7.40
N GLN A 165 15.25 -4.30 8.46
CA GLN A 165 15.71 -2.91 8.43
C GLN A 165 17.21 -2.78 8.74
N LEU A 166 17.86 -3.86 9.20
CA LEU A 166 19.28 -3.93 9.50
C LEU A 166 20.06 -4.49 8.32
#